data_AF-A0A7F8K5L0-F1
#
_entry.id   AF-A0A7F8K5L0-F1
#
_cell.length_a   1.000
_cell.length_b   1.000
_cell.length_c   1.000
_cell.angle_alpha   90.00
_cell.angle_beta   90.00
_cell.angle_gamma   90.00
#
_symmetry.space_group_name_H-M   'P 1'
#
loop_
_entity.id
_entity.type
_entity.pdbx_description
1 polymer ?
#
loop_
_entity_poly.entity_id
_entity_poly.type
_entity_poly.pdbx_seq_one_letter_code
_entity_poly.pdbx_strand_id
1 'polypeptide(L)'
;MVCPELTEQIRREIAASLHQRKGDFACYFLTDLVTFTLPADIEDLPPTVQEKLFDEVLDRDVQKELEEESPIINWSLELATRLDSRLYALWNRTAGDCLLDSVLQATWGIYDKDSVLRKALHDSLHDCSHWFYTRWKDWESWYSQSFGLHFSLREEQWQEDWAFILSLASQPGASLEQTHIFVLAHILRRPIIVYGVKYYKSFRGETLGYTRFQGVYLPLLWEQSFCWKSPIALGYTRGHFSALVAMENDGYGNRGAGANLNTDDDVTITFLPLVDSERKLLHVHFLSAQELGNEEQQEKLLREWLDCCVTEGGVLVAMQKSSRRRNHPLVTQMVEKWLDRYRQIRPCTSLSDGEEDEDDEDE
;
A
#
# COMPACT_ATOMS: atom_id res chain seq x y z
N MET A 1 2.21 -15.36 -13.13
CA MET A 1 1.07 -14.57 -13.67
C MET A 1 0.16 -15.50 -14.45
N VAL A 2 -1.12 -15.56 -14.09
CA VAL A 2 -2.08 -16.52 -14.64
C VAL A 2 -2.69 -16.05 -15.98
N CYS A 3 -2.60 -14.77 -16.35
CA CYS A 3 -3.11 -14.24 -17.63
C CYS A 3 -2.25 -13.09 -18.19
N PRO A 4 -1.15 -13.37 -18.91
CA PRO A 4 -0.25 -12.33 -19.46
C PRO A 4 -0.98 -11.28 -20.31
N GLU A 5 -1.88 -11.72 -21.19
CA GLU A 5 -2.67 -10.85 -22.08
C GLU A 5 -3.55 -9.87 -21.29
N LEU A 6 -4.19 -10.32 -20.22
CA LEU A 6 -5.07 -9.47 -19.41
C LEU A 6 -4.26 -8.46 -18.59
N THR A 7 -3.12 -8.88 -18.03
CA THR A 7 -2.23 -7.93 -17.35
C THR A 7 -1.67 -6.88 -18.31
N GLU A 8 -1.45 -7.23 -19.59
CA GLU A 8 -1.06 -6.26 -20.62
C GLU A 8 -2.19 -5.27 -20.94
N GLN A 9 -3.42 -5.75 -21.05
CA GLN A 9 -4.58 -4.87 -21.22
C GLN A 9 -4.74 -3.90 -20.04
N ILE A 10 -4.58 -4.38 -18.79
CA ILE A 10 -4.61 -3.53 -17.60
C ILE A 10 -3.51 -2.46 -17.67
N ARG A 11 -2.28 -2.80 -18.07
CA ARG A 11 -1.19 -1.80 -18.20
C ARG A 11 -1.49 -0.76 -19.28
N ARG A 12 -2.12 -1.15 -20.39
CA ARG A 12 -2.58 -0.21 -21.42
C ARG A 12 -3.68 0.72 -20.90
N GLU A 13 -4.59 0.21 -20.09
CA GLU A 13 -5.65 1.01 -19.45
C GLU A 13 -5.04 2.04 -18.48
N ILE A 14 -4.11 1.62 -17.63
CA ILE A 14 -3.37 2.52 -16.71
C ILE A 14 -2.66 3.63 -17.51
N ALA A 15 -2.00 3.28 -18.61
CA ALA A 15 -1.35 4.27 -19.47
C ALA A 15 -2.35 5.22 -20.13
N ALA A 16 -3.55 4.75 -20.48
CA ALA A 16 -4.59 5.56 -21.11
C ALA A 16 -5.28 6.51 -20.12
N SER A 17 -5.38 6.13 -18.85
CA SER A 17 -5.95 6.96 -17.77
C SER A 17 -4.95 7.95 -17.15
N LEU A 18 -3.69 7.89 -17.59
CA LEU A 18 -2.65 8.82 -17.18
C LEU A 18 -2.67 10.08 -18.05
N HIS A 19 -2.87 11.22 -17.41
CA HIS A 19 -2.91 12.52 -18.07
C HIS A 19 -1.98 13.52 -17.42
N GLN A 20 -1.48 14.48 -18.19
CA GLN A 20 -0.71 15.60 -17.66
C GLN A 20 -1.61 16.81 -17.46
N ARG A 21 -1.52 17.44 -16.28
CA ARG A 21 -2.27 18.68 -16.03
C ARG A 21 -1.73 19.81 -16.90
N LYS A 22 -2.64 20.62 -17.45
CA LYS A 22 -2.29 21.86 -18.14
C LYS A 22 -2.07 22.99 -17.11
N GLY A 23 -1.01 23.77 -17.25
CA GLY A 23 -0.70 24.91 -16.38
C GLY A 23 0.71 24.81 -15.79
N ASP A 24 0.96 25.58 -14.72
CA ASP A 24 2.29 25.73 -14.11
C ASP A 24 2.76 24.50 -13.30
N PHE A 25 1.81 23.65 -12.89
CA PHE A 25 2.08 22.36 -12.26
C PHE A 25 1.69 21.24 -13.22
N ALA A 26 2.57 20.97 -14.19
CA ALA A 26 2.40 19.96 -15.25
C ALA A 26 2.66 18.53 -14.76
N CYS A 27 2.16 18.20 -13.57
CA CYS A 27 2.31 16.88 -12.97
C CYS A 27 1.35 15.89 -13.64
N TYR A 28 1.79 14.64 -13.83
CA TYR A 28 0.91 13.58 -14.29
C TYR A 28 -0.09 13.21 -13.20
N PHE A 29 -1.25 12.71 -13.61
CA PHE A 29 -2.27 12.19 -12.72
C PHE A 29 -3.09 11.08 -13.38
N LEU A 30 -3.54 10.10 -12.58
CA LEU A 30 -4.49 9.08 -12.99
C LEU A 30 -5.93 9.57 -12.80
N THR A 31 -6.81 9.29 -13.75
CA THR A 31 -8.25 9.58 -13.60
C THR A 31 -8.97 8.58 -12.72
N ASP A 32 -8.55 7.32 -12.78
CA ASP A 32 -9.26 6.21 -12.16
C ASP A 32 -8.88 6.03 -10.70
N LEU A 33 -9.89 5.80 -9.85
CA LEU A 33 -9.70 5.42 -8.46
C LEU A 33 -9.93 3.92 -8.33
N VAL A 34 -8.85 3.15 -8.45
CA VAL A 34 -8.87 1.69 -8.26
C VAL A 34 -8.11 1.34 -6.98
N THR A 35 -8.68 0.44 -6.18
CA THR A 35 -8.06 -0.13 -4.98
C THR A 35 -8.19 -1.64 -5.10
N PHE A 36 -7.11 -2.38 -4.93
CA PHE A 36 -7.10 -3.83 -4.99
C PHE A 36 -7.29 -4.42 -3.59
N THR A 37 -8.14 -5.44 -3.50
CA THR A 37 -8.39 -6.24 -2.29
C THR A 37 -8.34 -7.72 -2.67
N LEU A 38 -7.95 -8.57 -1.72
CA LEU A 38 -8.03 -10.02 -1.92
C LEU A 38 -9.51 -10.44 -1.98
N PRO A 39 -9.93 -11.26 -2.95
CA PRO A 39 -11.33 -11.63 -3.11
C PRO A 39 -11.82 -12.52 -1.94
N ALA A 40 -13.05 -12.28 -1.47
CA ALA A 40 -13.68 -13.09 -0.41
C ALA A 40 -13.82 -14.56 -0.82
N ASP A 41 -13.92 -14.84 -2.12
CA ASP A 41 -14.06 -16.19 -2.69
C ASP A 41 -12.86 -17.11 -2.40
N ILE A 42 -11.76 -16.58 -1.84
CA ILE A 42 -10.67 -17.39 -1.28
C ILE A 42 -11.19 -18.25 -0.13
N GLU A 43 -12.12 -17.75 0.68
CA GLU A 43 -12.70 -18.48 1.81
C GLU A 43 -13.49 -19.73 1.38
N ASP A 44 -13.99 -19.75 0.13
CA ASP A 44 -14.71 -20.89 -0.44
C ASP A 44 -13.78 -22.03 -0.89
N LEU A 45 -12.48 -21.79 -0.99
CA LEU A 45 -11.50 -22.81 -1.38
C LEU A 45 -11.24 -23.81 -0.24
N PRO A 46 -10.87 -25.07 -0.52
CA PRO A 46 -10.44 -26.01 0.52
C PRO A 46 -9.26 -25.43 1.35
N PRO A 47 -9.17 -25.68 2.67
CA PRO A 47 -8.14 -25.08 3.52
C PRO A 47 -6.70 -25.30 3.03
N THR A 48 -6.38 -26.49 2.51
CA THR A 48 -5.07 -26.80 1.94
C THR A 48 -4.76 -26.01 0.66
N VAL A 49 -5.80 -25.64 -0.09
CA VAL A 49 -5.69 -24.79 -1.29
C VAL A 49 -5.54 -23.33 -0.89
N GLN A 50 -6.24 -22.87 0.16
CA GLN A 50 -6.06 -21.53 0.73
C GLN A 50 -4.63 -21.33 1.23
N GLU A 51 -4.08 -22.27 1.99
CA GLU A 51 -2.70 -22.22 2.49
C GLU A 51 -1.70 -22.08 1.32
N LYS A 52 -1.82 -22.95 0.31
CA LYS A 52 -1.01 -22.88 -0.90
C LYS A 52 -1.16 -21.54 -1.64
N LEU A 53 -2.38 -21.01 -1.73
CA LEU A 53 -2.64 -19.72 -2.36
C LEU A 53 -1.92 -18.60 -1.61
N PHE A 54 -2.03 -18.58 -0.28
CA PHE A 54 -1.41 -17.55 0.54
C PHE A 54 0.12 -17.65 0.50
N ASP A 55 0.68 -18.85 0.43
CA ASP A 55 2.13 -19.04 0.28
C ASP A 55 2.66 -18.58 -1.08
N GLU A 56 1.83 -18.62 -2.14
CA GLU A 56 2.21 -18.13 -3.46
C GLU A 56 2.04 -16.60 -3.62
N VAL A 57 1.13 -15.98 -2.86
CA VAL A 57 0.75 -14.57 -3.05
C VAL A 57 1.25 -13.64 -1.95
N LEU A 58 1.46 -14.12 -0.73
CA LEU A 58 1.87 -13.28 0.40
C LEU A 58 3.37 -13.38 0.66
N ASP A 59 3.95 -12.27 1.10
CA ASP A 59 5.28 -12.25 1.66
C ASP A 59 5.23 -12.56 3.16
N ARG A 60 5.46 -13.83 3.51
CA ARG A 60 5.41 -14.31 4.89
C ARG A 60 6.46 -13.66 5.78
N ASP A 61 7.64 -13.35 5.24
CA ASP A 61 8.74 -12.74 5.99
C ASP A 61 8.42 -11.27 6.31
N VAL A 62 7.92 -10.52 5.33
CA VAL A 62 7.46 -9.14 5.54
C VAL A 62 6.26 -9.11 6.49
N GLN A 63 5.29 -10.00 6.32
CA GLN A 63 4.14 -10.09 7.22
C GLN A 63 4.58 -10.30 8.67
N LYS A 64 5.50 -11.25 8.90
CA LYS A 64 6.04 -11.57 10.21
C LYS A 64 6.80 -10.39 10.82
N GLU A 65 7.65 -9.71 10.04
CA GLU A 65 8.44 -8.58 10.53
C GLU A 65 7.55 -7.39 10.95
N LEU A 66 6.47 -7.14 10.19
CA LEU A 66 5.55 -6.03 10.42
C LEU A 66 4.44 -6.32 11.46
N GLU A 67 4.16 -7.58 11.79
CA GLU A 67 3.16 -7.97 12.81
C GLU A 67 3.79 -8.46 14.10
N GLU A 68 4.70 -9.44 14.01
CA GLU A 68 5.19 -10.19 15.16
C GLU A 68 6.47 -9.57 15.73
N GLU A 69 7.43 -9.24 14.86
CA GLU A 69 8.71 -8.68 15.30
C GLU A 69 8.59 -7.20 15.70
N SER A 70 7.70 -6.48 15.03
CA SER A 70 7.36 -5.08 15.31
C SER A 70 5.84 -4.93 15.22
N PRO A 71 5.15 -4.33 16.20
CA PRO A 71 3.69 -4.15 16.15
C PRO A 71 3.30 -2.97 15.23
N ILE A 72 3.61 -3.08 13.94
CA ILE A 72 3.46 -2.00 12.95
C ILE A 72 2.11 -2.09 12.24
N ILE A 73 1.75 -3.30 11.79
CA ILE A 73 0.44 -3.61 11.20
C ILE A 73 -0.31 -4.60 12.09
N ASN A 74 -1.63 -4.62 11.99
CA ASN A 74 -2.52 -5.61 12.64
C ASN A 74 -2.37 -5.77 14.16
N TRP A 75 -1.72 -4.82 14.84
CA TRP A 75 -1.52 -4.81 16.30
C TRP A 75 -2.81 -4.58 17.11
N SER A 76 -3.82 -3.94 16.49
CA SER A 76 -5.11 -3.69 17.12
C SER A 76 -6.08 -4.82 16.83
N LEU A 77 -6.44 -5.60 17.86
CA LEU A 77 -7.46 -6.64 17.76
C LEU A 77 -8.81 -6.09 17.28
N GLU A 78 -9.15 -4.86 17.68
CA GLU A 78 -10.33 -4.16 17.20
C GLU A 78 -10.30 -4.00 15.67
N LEU A 79 -9.19 -3.51 15.12
CA LEU A 79 -9.09 -3.24 13.68
C LEU A 79 -8.96 -4.54 12.89
N ALA A 80 -8.00 -5.39 13.28
CA ALA A 80 -7.64 -6.57 12.51
C ALA A 80 -8.71 -7.67 12.54
N THR A 81 -9.42 -7.85 13.66
CA THR A 81 -10.35 -8.97 13.82
C THR A 81 -11.80 -8.52 13.94
N ARG A 82 -12.10 -7.52 14.77
CA ARG A 82 -13.50 -7.11 15.01
C ARG A 82 -14.09 -6.29 13.86
N LEU A 83 -13.29 -5.42 13.25
CA LEU A 83 -13.64 -4.61 12.09
C LEU A 83 -13.11 -5.20 10.77
N ASP A 84 -12.58 -6.42 10.82
CA ASP A 84 -12.12 -7.19 9.66
C ASP A 84 -11.22 -6.39 8.69
N SER A 85 -10.33 -5.58 9.26
CA SER A 85 -9.42 -4.70 8.53
C SER A 85 -7.97 -5.21 8.56
N ARG A 86 -7.80 -6.54 8.65
CA ARG A 86 -6.48 -7.16 8.62
C ARG A 86 -5.80 -6.90 7.28
N LEU A 87 -4.56 -6.42 7.33
CA LEU A 87 -3.74 -6.16 6.15
C LEU A 87 -2.83 -7.34 5.83
N TYR A 88 -2.73 -7.68 4.56
CA TYR A 88 -1.89 -8.74 4.01
C TYR A 88 -0.82 -8.13 3.11
N ALA A 89 0.44 -8.47 3.38
CA ALA A 89 1.60 -8.07 2.59
C ALA A 89 1.71 -8.97 1.35
N LEU A 90 1.48 -8.39 0.18
CA LEU A 90 1.65 -9.12 -1.08
C LEU A 90 3.13 -9.33 -1.39
N TRP A 91 3.46 -10.50 -1.93
CA TRP A 91 4.79 -10.79 -2.44
C TRP A 91 5.14 -9.83 -3.57
N ASN A 92 6.36 -9.31 -3.50
CA ASN A 92 6.88 -8.37 -4.47
C ASN A 92 8.31 -8.74 -4.89
N ARG A 93 8.71 -8.31 -6.09
CA ARG A 93 10.01 -8.64 -6.66
C ARG A 93 11.10 -7.69 -6.15
N THR A 94 12.24 -8.26 -5.78
CA THR A 94 13.42 -7.50 -5.32
C THR A 94 14.30 -7.06 -6.49
N ALA A 95 13.76 -6.21 -7.35
CA ALA A 95 14.44 -5.71 -8.56
C ALA A 95 14.64 -4.18 -8.57
N GLY A 96 14.53 -3.52 -7.41
CA GLY A 96 14.64 -2.06 -7.28
C GLY A 96 13.39 -1.26 -7.67
N ASP A 97 12.45 -1.87 -8.39
CA ASP A 97 11.13 -1.30 -8.74
C ASP A 97 10.04 -1.55 -7.70
N CYS A 98 10.39 -2.13 -6.54
CA CYS A 98 9.41 -2.62 -5.56
C CYS A 98 8.40 -1.55 -5.08
N LEU A 99 8.79 -0.28 -4.99
CA LEU A 99 7.84 0.80 -4.64
C LEU A 99 6.73 0.94 -5.70
N LEU A 100 7.10 1.02 -6.97
CA LEU A 100 6.16 1.21 -8.08
C LEU A 100 5.27 -0.02 -8.26
N ASP A 101 5.88 -1.20 -8.14
CA ASP A 101 5.19 -2.47 -8.12
C ASP A 101 4.17 -2.54 -6.98
N SER A 102 4.54 -2.12 -5.77
CA SER A 102 3.63 -2.13 -4.62
C SER A 102 2.47 -1.17 -4.80
N VAL A 103 2.71 0.00 -5.41
CA VAL A 103 1.64 0.96 -5.73
C VAL A 103 0.66 0.37 -6.76
N LEU A 104 1.16 -0.26 -7.82
CA LEU A 104 0.29 -0.90 -8.81
C LEU A 104 -0.37 -2.18 -8.29
N GLN A 105 0.25 -2.90 -7.35
CA GLN A 105 -0.38 -4.02 -6.66
C GLN A 105 -1.52 -3.54 -5.76
N ALA A 106 -1.32 -2.50 -4.95
CA ALA A 106 -2.33 -1.95 -4.04
C ALA A 106 -3.52 -1.28 -4.77
N THR A 107 -3.35 -0.95 -6.06
CA THR A 107 -4.39 -0.32 -6.87
C THR A 107 -5.01 -1.28 -7.89
N TRP A 108 -4.20 -1.87 -8.77
CA TRP A 108 -4.65 -2.70 -9.90
C TRP A 108 -4.31 -4.19 -9.78
N GLY A 109 -3.60 -4.61 -8.72
CA GLY A 109 -3.21 -6.01 -8.51
C GLY A 109 -2.10 -6.49 -9.46
N ILE A 110 -1.31 -5.59 -10.05
CA ILE A 110 -0.25 -5.94 -11.04
C ILE A 110 1.05 -5.18 -10.78
N TYR A 111 2.13 -5.59 -11.46
CA TYR A 111 3.44 -4.92 -11.43
C TYR A 111 3.58 -3.83 -12.49
N ASP A 112 4.49 -2.87 -12.28
CA ASP A 112 4.88 -1.84 -13.26
C ASP A 112 5.87 -2.41 -14.28
N LYS A 113 5.45 -3.48 -14.96
CA LYS A 113 6.31 -4.23 -15.87
C LYS A 113 6.79 -3.41 -17.07
N ASP A 114 5.95 -2.49 -17.54
CA ASP A 114 6.21 -1.67 -18.72
C ASP A 114 6.76 -0.27 -18.35
N SER A 115 7.09 -0.05 -17.06
CA SER A 115 7.65 1.19 -16.52
C SER A 115 6.79 2.44 -16.81
N VAL A 116 5.47 2.26 -16.90
CA VAL A 116 4.51 3.35 -17.17
C VAL A 116 4.50 4.29 -15.97
N LEU A 117 4.40 3.74 -14.77
CA LEU A 117 4.38 4.54 -13.55
C LEU A 117 5.76 5.13 -13.25
N ARG A 118 6.85 4.38 -13.50
CA ARG A 118 8.22 4.91 -13.38
C ARG A 118 8.45 6.13 -14.26
N LYS A 119 8.02 6.05 -15.52
CA LYS A 119 8.14 7.17 -16.45
C LYS A 119 7.31 8.36 -16.01
N ALA A 120 6.06 8.15 -15.63
CA ALA A 120 5.19 9.21 -15.11
C ALA A 120 5.79 9.91 -13.87
N LEU A 121 6.40 9.13 -12.98
CA LEU A 121 7.12 9.61 -11.80
C LEU A 121 8.32 10.47 -12.20
N HIS A 122 9.17 9.98 -13.09
CA HIS A 122 10.34 10.72 -13.57
C HIS A 122 9.94 12.04 -14.23
N ASP A 123 9.01 11.98 -15.19
CA ASP A 123 8.58 13.16 -15.95
C ASP A 123 7.91 14.18 -15.01
N SER A 124 7.06 13.74 -14.07
CA SER A 124 6.43 14.64 -13.09
C SER A 124 7.43 15.31 -12.16
N LEU A 125 8.40 14.54 -11.66
CA LEU A 125 9.43 15.05 -10.75
C LEU A 125 10.35 16.05 -11.46
N HIS A 126 10.68 15.79 -12.73
CA HIS A 126 11.49 16.67 -13.56
C HIS A 126 10.74 17.95 -13.96
N ASP A 127 9.57 17.82 -14.59
CA ASP A 127 8.83 18.95 -15.14
C ASP A 127 8.25 19.87 -14.06
N CYS A 128 7.96 19.31 -12.87
CA CYS A 128 7.51 20.05 -11.70
C CYS A 128 8.59 20.21 -10.64
N SER A 129 9.87 20.11 -11.02
CA SER A 129 11.00 20.06 -10.09
C SER A 129 11.01 21.21 -9.09
N HIS A 130 10.67 22.44 -9.49
CA HIS A 130 10.71 23.58 -8.57
C HIS A 130 9.69 23.47 -7.42
N TRP A 131 8.51 22.90 -7.67
CA TRP A 131 7.50 22.68 -6.63
C TRP A 131 7.96 21.61 -5.64
N PHE A 132 8.41 20.46 -6.15
CA PHE A 132 8.86 19.36 -5.31
C PHE A 132 10.16 19.66 -4.58
N TYR A 133 11.12 20.33 -5.22
CA TYR A 133 12.37 20.77 -4.60
C TYR A 133 12.10 21.68 -3.41
N THR A 134 11.17 22.64 -3.54
CA THR A 134 10.81 23.54 -2.43
C THR A 134 10.29 22.75 -1.24
N ARG A 135 9.35 21.82 -1.46
CA ARG A 135 8.80 20.95 -0.41
C ARG A 135 9.86 20.05 0.23
N TRP A 136 10.73 19.46 -0.58
CA TRP A 136 11.81 18.59 -0.13
C TRP A 136 12.86 19.34 0.69
N LYS A 137 13.28 20.53 0.23
CA LYS A 137 14.27 21.36 0.93
C LYS A 137 13.75 21.84 2.28
N ASP A 138 12.50 22.28 2.36
CA ASP A 138 11.86 22.67 3.62
C ASP A 138 11.81 21.48 4.59
N TRP A 139 11.44 20.31 4.08
CA TRP A 139 11.39 19.07 4.86
C TRP A 139 12.75 18.64 5.42
N GLU A 140 13.78 18.55 4.58
CA GLU A 140 15.13 18.14 5.01
C GLU A 140 15.73 19.17 5.99
N SER A 141 15.46 20.47 5.77
CA SER A 141 15.87 21.53 6.69
C SER A 141 15.19 21.43 8.05
N TRP A 142 13.89 21.12 8.09
CA TRP A 142 13.17 20.91 9.34
C TRP A 142 13.61 19.63 10.06
N TYR A 143 13.84 18.57 9.30
CA TYR A 143 14.28 17.28 9.84
C TYR A 143 15.65 17.41 10.51
N SER A 144 16.65 18.02 9.85
CA SER A 144 17.98 18.22 10.45
C SER A 144 17.92 18.98 11.77
N GLN A 145 17.12 20.05 11.84
CA GLN A 145 16.94 20.87 13.04
C GLN A 145 16.26 20.09 14.17
N SER A 146 15.24 19.30 13.84
CA SER A 146 14.47 18.51 14.81
C SER A 146 15.29 17.40 15.49
N PHE A 147 16.37 16.95 14.83
CA PHE A 147 17.35 16.01 15.39
C PHE A 147 18.56 16.70 16.04
N GLY A 148 18.50 18.02 16.24
CA GLY A 148 19.59 18.80 16.86
C GLY A 148 20.85 18.90 15.99
N LEU A 149 20.76 18.49 14.72
CA LEU A 149 21.83 18.63 13.75
C LEU A 149 21.72 20.04 13.16
N HIS A 150 22.26 21.02 13.88
CA HIS A 150 22.29 22.43 13.45
C HIS A 150 23.30 22.71 12.33
N PHE A 151 23.26 21.94 11.25
CA PHE A 151 23.99 22.26 10.03
C PHE A 151 23.01 22.80 8.97
N SER A 152 23.52 23.70 8.13
CA SER A 152 22.82 24.19 6.95
C SER A 152 23.70 23.90 5.74
N LEU A 153 23.12 23.25 4.73
CA LEU A 153 23.82 22.96 3.49
C LEU A 153 23.92 24.23 2.64
N ARG A 154 25.00 24.33 1.87
CA ARG A 154 25.14 25.38 0.84
C ARG A 154 24.18 25.08 -0.32
N GLU A 155 23.79 26.12 -1.07
CA GLU A 155 22.86 25.95 -2.20
C GLU A 155 23.37 24.91 -3.21
N GLU A 156 24.68 24.89 -3.49
CA GLU A 156 25.29 23.90 -4.40
C GLU A 156 25.05 22.46 -3.94
N GLN A 157 25.17 22.19 -2.63
CA GLN A 157 24.94 20.85 -2.07
C GLN A 157 23.47 20.45 -2.17
N TRP A 158 22.54 21.38 -1.93
CA TRP A 158 21.11 21.13 -2.13
C TRP A 158 20.80 20.76 -3.59
N GLN A 159 21.43 21.44 -4.54
CA GLN A 159 21.25 21.13 -5.97
C GLN A 159 21.87 19.78 -6.35
N GLU A 160 23.02 19.41 -5.79
CA GLU A 160 23.64 18.09 -5.99
C GLU A 160 22.77 16.95 -5.45
N ASP A 161 22.30 17.07 -4.21
CA ASP A 161 21.41 16.09 -3.58
C ASP A 161 20.09 15.98 -4.35
N TRP A 162 19.52 17.11 -4.78
CA TRP A 162 18.31 17.10 -5.60
C TRP A 162 18.52 16.46 -6.98
N ALA A 163 19.64 16.74 -7.64
CA ALA A 163 20.00 16.12 -8.90
C ALA A 163 20.18 14.59 -8.75
N PHE A 164 20.73 14.14 -7.63
CA PHE A 164 20.80 12.72 -7.30
C PHE A 164 19.40 12.10 -7.19
N ILE A 165 18.47 12.72 -6.44
CA ILE A 165 17.08 12.27 -6.32
C ILE A 165 16.41 12.18 -7.71
N LEU A 166 16.56 13.21 -8.56
CA LEU A 166 16.03 13.19 -9.93
C LEU A 166 16.58 12.01 -10.76
N SER A 167 17.86 11.69 -10.57
CA SER A 167 18.52 10.61 -11.31
C SER A 167 17.96 9.22 -10.96
N LEU A 168 17.54 9.00 -9.70
CA LEU A 168 16.98 7.72 -9.26
C LEU A 168 15.70 7.36 -10.03
N ALA A 169 14.80 8.32 -10.25
CA ALA A 169 13.57 8.09 -11.00
C ALA A 169 13.85 7.68 -12.46
N SER A 170 14.91 8.21 -13.07
CA SER A 170 15.28 7.98 -14.48
C SER A 170 15.90 6.59 -14.76
N GLN A 171 16.45 5.93 -13.74
CA GLN A 171 17.25 4.71 -13.91
C GLN A 171 16.44 3.45 -13.58
N PRO A 172 16.10 2.57 -14.52
CA PRO A 172 15.41 1.31 -14.23
C PRO A 172 16.12 0.49 -13.14
N GLY A 173 15.36 -0.03 -12.18
CA GLY A 173 15.89 -0.78 -11.03
C GLY A 173 16.64 0.04 -9.97
N ALA A 174 16.74 1.38 -10.08
CA ALA A 174 17.26 2.18 -8.98
C ALA A 174 16.23 2.29 -7.85
N SER A 175 16.68 2.10 -6.61
CA SER A 175 15.86 2.26 -5.41
C SER A 175 15.40 3.71 -5.25
N LEU A 176 14.14 3.87 -4.83
CA LEU A 176 13.49 5.18 -4.70
C LEU A 176 13.37 5.60 -3.23
N GLU A 177 13.46 6.91 -3.01
CA GLU A 177 13.36 7.56 -1.69
C GLU A 177 11.96 8.15 -1.40
N GLN A 178 11.77 8.72 -0.20
CA GLN A 178 10.50 9.25 0.31
C GLN A 178 9.89 10.30 -0.62
N THR A 179 10.73 11.14 -1.24
CA THR A 179 10.30 12.16 -2.22
C THR A 179 9.53 11.53 -3.38
N HIS A 180 9.92 10.34 -3.83
CA HIS A 180 9.23 9.65 -4.90
C HIS A 180 7.84 9.17 -4.47
N ILE A 181 7.66 8.75 -3.20
CA ILE A 181 6.34 8.39 -2.64
C ILE A 181 5.43 9.62 -2.62
N PHE A 182 5.97 10.79 -2.24
CA PHE A 182 5.24 12.04 -2.28
C PHE A 182 4.77 12.38 -3.70
N VAL A 183 5.63 12.26 -4.71
CA VAL A 183 5.24 12.48 -6.11
C VAL A 183 4.21 11.45 -6.57
N LEU A 184 4.36 10.18 -6.18
CA LEU A 184 3.38 9.13 -6.48
C LEU A 184 2.01 9.45 -5.89
N ALA A 185 1.93 9.99 -4.67
CA ALA A 185 0.65 10.44 -4.11
C ALA A 185 -0.03 11.51 -4.99
N HIS A 186 0.75 12.41 -5.61
CA HIS A 186 0.23 13.40 -6.57
C HIS A 186 -0.23 12.75 -7.87
N ILE A 187 0.51 11.77 -8.39
CA ILE A 187 0.14 11.04 -9.60
C ILE A 187 -1.15 10.23 -9.38
N LEU A 188 -1.29 9.59 -8.23
CA LEU A 188 -2.53 8.86 -7.90
C LEU A 188 -3.68 9.80 -7.49
N ARG A 189 -3.38 11.09 -7.24
CA ARG A 189 -4.29 12.08 -6.63
C ARG A 189 -4.95 11.56 -5.35
N ARG A 190 -4.26 10.73 -4.58
CA ARG A 190 -4.78 10.15 -3.34
C ARG A 190 -3.66 9.93 -2.34
N PRO A 191 -3.95 9.96 -1.03
CA PRO A 191 -2.95 9.70 0.00
C PRO A 191 -2.32 8.30 -0.09
N ILE A 192 -1.06 8.20 0.33
CA ILE A 192 -0.35 6.92 0.52
C ILE A 192 0.05 6.83 1.99
N ILE A 193 -0.30 5.73 2.66
CA ILE A 193 0.13 5.44 4.02
C ILE A 193 1.20 4.37 3.95
N VAL A 194 2.38 4.65 4.51
CA VAL A 194 3.47 3.68 4.61
C VAL A 194 3.60 3.23 6.05
N TYR A 195 3.39 1.94 6.26
CA TYR A 195 3.64 1.24 7.50
C TYR A 195 4.99 0.55 7.38
N GLY A 196 5.96 0.88 8.22
CA GLY A 196 7.28 0.28 8.04
C GLY A 196 8.19 0.41 9.25
N VAL A 197 9.21 -0.44 9.26
CA VAL A 197 10.18 -0.48 10.35
C VAL A 197 10.87 0.87 10.47
N LYS A 198 10.88 1.46 11.67
CA LYS A 198 11.54 2.76 11.92
C LYS A 198 13.05 2.67 11.70
N TYR A 199 13.63 1.51 11.99
CA TYR A 199 15.07 1.27 11.92
C TYR A 199 15.39 0.05 11.07
N TYR A 200 16.47 0.10 10.29
CA TYR A 200 17.05 -1.11 9.71
C TYR A 200 18.16 -1.65 10.61
N LYS A 201 18.15 -2.98 10.79
CA LYS A 201 19.07 -3.68 11.69
C LYS A 201 20.12 -4.45 10.88
N SER A 202 21.31 -4.61 11.47
CA SER A 202 22.33 -5.53 10.97
C SER A 202 21.88 -6.98 11.14
N PHE A 203 22.59 -7.93 10.53
CA PHE A 203 22.36 -9.37 10.75
C PHE A 203 22.56 -9.80 12.22
N ARG A 204 23.21 -8.97 13.05
CA ARG A 204 23.40 -9.18 14.49
C ARG A 204 22.31 -8.50 15.34
N GLY A 205 21.32 -7.85 14.70
CA GLY A 205 20.24 -7.13 15.37
C GLY A 205 20.59 -5.69 15.78
N GLU A 206 21.77 -5.19 15.43
CA GLU A 206 22.21 -3.83 15.79
C GLU A 206 21.54 -2.80 14.89
N THR A 207 21.03 -1.71 15.47
CA THR A 207 20.45 -0.58 14.72
C THR A 207 21.52 0.11 13.89
N LEU A 208 21.39 0.04 12.56
CA LEU A 208 22.33 0.68 11.62
C LEU A 208 21.90 2.08 11.20
N GLY A 209 20.59 2.36 11.20
CA GLY A 209 20.06 3.66 10.83
C GLY A 209 18.54 3.69 10.78
N TYR A 210 18.02 4.85 10.41
CA TYR A 210 16.58 5.12 10.33
C TYR A 210 16.11 5.03 8.87
N THR A 211 14.98 4.38 8.62
CA THR A 211 14.47 4.13 7.26
C THR A 211 13.74 5.33 6.66
N ARG A 212 13.24 6.25 7.50
CA ARG A 212 12.51 7.49 7.12
C ARG A 212 11.26 7.29 6.25
N PHE A 213 10.79 6.07 5.98
CA PHE A 213 9.66 5.84 5.08
C PHE A 213 8.28 5.78 5.74
N GLN A 214 8.19 5.33 7.00
CA GLN A 214 6.90 5.26 7.70
C GLN A 214 6.22 6.63 7.69
N GLY A 215 4.89 6.70 7.54
CA GLY A 215 4.13 7.94 7.65
C GLY A 215 3.07 8.10 6.56
N VAL A 216 2.49 9.30 6.49
CA VAL A 216 1.43 9.64 5.53
C VAL A 216 1.98 10.60 4.47
N TYR A 217 1.73 10.30 3.21
CA TYR A 217 2.10 11.11 2.06
C TYR A 217 0.83 11.67 1.42
N LEU A 218 0.65 12.99 1.50
CA LEU A 218 -0.52 13.69 0.98
C LEU A 218 -0.19 14.41 -0.34
N PRO A 219 -1.12 14.48 -1.30
CA PRO A 219 -0.93 15.22 -2.55
C PRO A 219 -1.09 16.74 -2.39
N LEU A 220 -0.27 17.35 -1.52
CA LEU A 220 -0.42 18.74 -1.02
C LEU A 220 -0.26 19.84 -2.07
N LEU A 221 0.30 19.54 -3.25
CA LEU A 221 0.44 20.50 -4.35
C LEU A 221 -0.80 20.55 -5.26
N TRP A 222 -1.77 19.65 -5.05
CA TRP A 222 -3.07 19.73 -5.69
C TRP A 222 -4.08 20.50 -4.85
N GLU A 223 -5.14 21.00 -5.48
CA GLU A 223 -6.34 21.40 -4.74
C GLU A 223 -7.01 20.16 -4.13
N GLN A 224 -7.45 20.24 -2.87
CA GLN A 224 -8.06 19.10 -2.17
C GLN A 224 -9.25 18.50 -2.93
N SER A 225 -10.07 19.33 -3.59
CA SER A 225 -11.23 18.91 -4.38
C SER A 225 -10.87 18.08 -5.61
N PHE A 226 -9.62 18.14 -6.07
CA PHE A 226 -9.12 17.35 -7.19
C PHE A 226 -8.63 15.96 -6.75
N CYS A 227 -8.48 15.74 -5.45
CA CYS A 227 -7.92 14.53 -4.87
C CYS A 227 -8.99 13.63 -4.25
N TRP A 228 -8.71 12.33 -4.27
CA TRP A 228 -9.48 11.32 -3.60
C TRP A 228 -9.04 11.21 -2.14
N LYS A 229 -10.02 11.03 -1.24
CA LYS A 229 -9.77 10.91 0.20
C LYS A 229 -9.48 9.49 0.68
N SER A 230 -9.65 8.49 -0.19
CA SER A 230 -9.34 7.11 0.13
C SER A 230 -7.84 6.85 -0.07
N PRO A 231 -7.07 6.37 0.93
CA PRO A 231 -5.64 6.11 0.78
C PRO A 231 -5.36 4.72 0.17
N ILE A 232 -4.11 4.48 -0.24
CA ILE A 232 -3.53 3.11 -0.33
C ILE A 232 -2.54 2.87 0.80
N ALA A 233 -2.30 1.61 1.16
CA ALA A 233 -1.37 1.22 2.21
C ALA A 233 -0.18 0.42 1.63
N LEU A 234 1.02 0.76 2.06
CA LEU A 234 2.27 0.08 1.69
C LEU A 234 3.03 -0.34 2.95
N GLY A 235 3.68 -1.50 2.87
CA GLY A 235 4.60 -2.03 3.86
C GLY A 235 6.03 -1.65 3.48
N TYR A 236 6.87 -1.30 4.46
CA TYR A 236 8.30 -1.12 4.25
C TYR A 236 9.13 -1.86 5.30
N THR A 237 9.99 -2.76 4.83
CA THR A 237 10.96 -3.50 5.67
C THR A 237 12.38 -3.25 5.17
N ARG A 238 13.27 -4.25 5.20
CA ARG A 238 14.73 -4.14 4.97
C ARG A 238 15.11 -3.75 3.54
N GLY A 239 14.79 -2.52 3.12
CA GLY A 239 15.01 -2.03 1.76
C GLY A 239 13.95 -2.49 0.76
N HIS A 240 12.79 -2.95 1.23
CA HIS A 240 11.77 -3.57 0.38
C HIS A 240 10.38 -2.99 0.67
N PHE A 241 9.65 -2.70 -0.40
CA PHE A 241 8.25 -2.30 -0.34
C PHE A 241 7.33 -3.46 -0.74
N SER A 242 6.23 -3.59 -0.02
CA SER A 242 5.13 -4.52 -0.34
C SER A 242 3.81 -3.77 -0.33
N ALA A 243 2.86 -4.18 -1.18
CA ALA A 243 1.49 -3.70 -1.06
C ALA A 243 0.84 -4.31 0.19
N LEU A 244 0.14 -3.49 0.97
CA LEU A 244 -0.68 -3.95 2.10
C LEU A 244 -2.15 -3.84 1.69
N VAL A 245 -2.81 -4.98 1.55
CA VAL A 245 -4.19 -5.06 1.05
C VAL A 245 -5.08 -5.78 2.05
N ALA A 246 -6.34 -5.38 2.13
CA ALA A 246 -7.34 -6.12 2.91
C ALA A 246 -7.96 -7.24 2.09
N MET A 247 -8.69 -8.12 2.78
CA MET A 247 -9.61 -9.07 2.15
C MET A 247 -10.98 -8.41 1.98
N GLU A 248 -11.67 -8.73 0.90
CA GLU A 248 -13.08 -8.40 0.76
C GLU A 248 -13.87 -9.17 1.81
N ASN A 249 -14.84 -8.51 2.44
CA ASN A 249 -15.77 -9.15 3.36
C ASN A 249 -17.15 -9.26 2.69
N ASP A 250 -17.71 -10.47 2.67
CA ASP A 250 -19.12 -10.68 2.38
C ASP A 250 -19.92 -10.23 3.61
N GLY A 251 -20.17 -8.92 3.68
CA GLY A 251 -20.71 -8.21 4.84
C GLY A 251 -21.62 -9.08 5.71
N TYR A 252 -21.37 -9.07 7.01
CA TYR A 252 -21.95 -9.91 8.08
C TYR A 252 -23.51 -10.04 8.11
N GLY A 253 -24.25 -9.42 7.20
CA GLY A 253 -25.71 -9.48 7.07
C GLY A 253 -26.28 -10.46 6.03
N ASN A 254 -25.49 -11.04 5.13
CA ASN A 254 -26.04 -11.80 3.99
C ASN A 254 -26.30 -13.30 4.21
N ARG A 255 -26.13 -13.82 5.45
CA ARG A 255 -26.58 -15.18 5.81
C ARG A 255 -28.09 -15.27 6.11
N GLY A 256 -28.86 -14.21 5.86
CA GLY A 256 -30.32 -14.20 5.95
C GLY A 256 -30.97 -14.20 4.57
N ALA A 257 -31.70 -15.26 4.24
CA ALA A 257 -32.52 -15.31 3.03
C ALA A 257 -33.54 -14.15 3.02
N GLY A 258 -33.41 -13.21 2.08
CA GLY A 258 -34.40 -12.15 1.90
C GLY A 258 -33.87 -11.00 1.06
N ALA A 259 -34.62 -10.64 0.01
CA ALA A 259 -34.30 -9.56 -0.91
C ALA A 259 -34.07 -8.21 -0.20
N ASN A 260 -32.83 -7.75 -0.12
CA ASN A 260 -32.50 -6.36 0.16
C ASN A 260 -32.10 -5.65 -1.14
N LEU A 261 -32.89 -4.64 -1.52
CA LEU A 261 -32.70 -3.80 -2.70
C LEU A 261 -31.86 -2.54 -2.41
N ASN A 262 -31.11 -2.51 -1.31
CA ASN A 262 -30.25 -1.38 -0.99
C ASN A 262 -28.92 -1.52 -1.75
N THR A 263 -28.67 -0.57 -2.66
CA THR A 263 -27.47 -0.51 -3.51
C THR A 263 -26.18 -0.12 -2.74
N ASP A 264 -26.29 0.22 -1.46
CA ASP A 264 -25.18 0.61 -0.57
C ASP A 264 -24.62 -0.58 0.24
N ASP A 265 -25.27 -1.75 0.20
CA ASP A 265 -24.92 -2.95 0.99
C ASP A 265 -23.65 -3.68 0.50
N ASP A 266 -22.98 -3.20 -0.55
CA ASP A 266 -21.82 -3.84 -1.20
C ASP A 266 -20.53 -3.00 -1.09
N VAL A 267 -20.50 -2.07 -0.13
CA VAL A 267 -19.32 -1.26 0.19
C VAL A 267 -18.64 -1.85 1.43
N THR A 268 -17.43 -2.35 1.25
CA THR A 268 -16.55 -2.78 2.34
C THR A 268 -15.67 -1.60 2.75
N ILE A 269 -15.41 -1.48 4.06
CA ILE A 269 -14.54 -0.43 4.61
C ILE A 269 -13.38 -1.10 5.34
N THR A 270 -12.18 -0.85 4.87
CA THR A 270 -10.95 -1.18 5.60
C THR A 270 -10.52 0.03 6.41
N PHE A 271 -10.33 -0.15 7.71
CA PHE A 271 -9.85 0.87 8.63
C PHE A 271 -8.32 0.80 8.75
N LEU A 272 -7.65 1.85 8.26
CA LEU A 272 -6.20 1.97 8.22
C LEU A 272 -5.74 2.91 9.35
N PRO A 273 -5.05 2.41 10.40
CA PRO A 273 -4.66 3.26 11.52
C PRO A 273 -3.72 4.40 11.11
N LEU A 274 -4.03 5.61 11.57
CA LEU A 274 -3.21 6.81 11.40
C LEU A 274 -2.32 7.08 12.63
N VAL A 275 -2.26 6.12 13.54
CA VAL A 275 -1.43 6.11 14.74
C VAL A 275 -0.64 4.80 14.80
N ASP A 276 0.50 4.81 15.49
CA ASP A 276 1.22 3.57 15.81
C ASP A 276 0.60 2.83 17.02
N SER A 277 1.17 1.68 17.38
CA SER A 277 0.70 0.85 18.50
C SER A 277 0.71 1.56 19.85
N GLU A 278 1.48 2.64 19.99
CA GLU A 278 1.56 3.48 21.19
C GLU A 278 0.57 4.66 21.13
N ARG A 279 -0.31 4.69 20.14
CA ARG A 279 -1.28 5.76 19.85
C ARG A 279 -0.63 7.08 19.44
N LYS A 280 0.65 7.08 19.06
CA LYS A 280 1.30 8.27 18.52
C LYS A 280 0.88 8.46 17.07
N LEU A 281 0.50 9.69 16.70
CA LEU A 281 0.15 10.04 15.32
C LEU A 281 1.29 9.71 14.35
N LEU A 282 0.95 9.06 13.24
CA LEU A 282 1.88 8.88 12.12
C LEU A 282 2.20 10.26 11.54
N HIS A 283 3.48 10.54 11.35
CA HIS A 283 3.88 11.84 10.82
C HIS A 283 3.48 11.99 9.35
N VAL A 284 3.18 13.22 8.97
CA VAL A 284 2.87 13.59 7.58
C VAL A 284 4.15 14.11 6.93
N HIS A 285 4.51 13.53 5.79
CA HIS A 285 5.73 13.90 5.06
C HIS A 285 5.55 15.19 4.25
N PHE A 286 6.65 15.92 4.08
CA PHE A 286 6.78 17.10 3.20
C PHE A 286 5.82 18.26 3.50
N LEU A 287 5.44 18.42 4.78
CA LEU A 287 4.77 19.62 5.26
C LEU A 287 5.69 20.83 5.17
N SER A 288 5.14 21.96 4.74
CA SER A 288 5.78 23.27 4.82
C SER A 288 5.80 23.77 6.26
N ALA A 289 6.59 24.80 6.53
CA ALA A 289 6.63 25.46 7.84
C ALA A 289 5.26 25.98 8.33
N GLN A 290 4.31 26.24 7.43
CA GLN A 290 2.97 26.72 7.77
C GLN A 290 1.98 25.59 8.09
N GLU A 291 2.17 24.41 7.50
CA GLU A 291 1.35 23.21 7.77
C GLU A 291 1.92 22.41 8.95
N LEU A 292 3.22 22.59 9.25
CA LEU A 292 3.82 22.11 10.48
C LEU A 292 3.13 22.78 11.66
N GLY A 293 2.62 21.95 12.56
CA GLY A 293 1.85 22.37 13.71
C GLY A 293 1.97 21.38 14.85
N ASN A 294 1.22 21.63 15.91
CA ASN A 294 1.01 20.64 16.96
C ASN A 294 0.21 19.43 16.43
N GLU A 295 0.07 18.41 17.27
CA GLU A 295 -0.61 17.17 16.89
C GLU A 295 -2.07 17.40 16.46
N GLU A 296 -2.79 18.32 17.12
CA GLU A 296 -4.18 18.68 16.77
C GLU A 296 -4.28 19.30 15.37
N GLN A 297 -3.34 20.16 14.99
CA GLN A 297 -3.27 20.75 13.65
C GLN A 297 -2.96 19.70 12.58
N GLN A 298 -2.07 18.75 12.88
CA GLN A 298 -1.76 17.64 11.98
C GLN A 298 -2.95 16.68 11.82
N GLU A 299 -3.66 16.37 12.90
CA GLU A 299 -4.90 15.58 12.83
C GLU A 299 -5.95 16.29 11.97
N LYS A 300 -6.13 17.60 12.16
CA LYS A 300 -7.05 18.39 11.34
C LYS A 300 -6.67 18.31 9.86
N LEU A 301 -5.39 18.46 9.54
CA LEU A 301 -4.89 18.32 8.18
C LEU A 301 -5.22 16.91 7.62
N LEU A 302 -4.97 15.85 8.38
CA LEU A 302 -5.34 14.49 7.96
C LEU A 302 -6.84 14.38 7.66
N ARG A 303 -7.72 14.94 8.49
CA ARG A 303 -9.19 14.93 8.27
C ARG A 303 -9.63 15.74 7.04
N GLU A 304 -8.87 16.74 6.64
CA GLU A 304 -9.13 17.49 5.40
C GLU A 304 -8.83 16.63 4.16
N TRP A 305 -7.74 15.86 4.20
CA TRP A 305 -7.24 15.09 3.06
C TRP A 305 -7.67 13.61 2.99
N LEU A 306 -8.15 13.05 4.10
CA LEU A 306 -8.56 11.65 4.23
C LEU A 306 -9.99 11.56 4.76
N ASP A 307 -10.68 10.49 4.37
CA ASP A 307 -11.93 10.09 5.02
C ASP A 307 -11.54 9.41 6.34
N CYS A 308 -11.64 10.12 7.47
CA CYS A 308 -11.20 9.63 8.78
C CYS A 308 -12.33 9.47 9.79
N CYS A 309 -12.19 8.50 10.68
CA CYS A 309 -13.01 8.40 11.90
C CYS A 309 -12.16 7.98 13.09
N VAL A 310 -12.73 8.07 14.29
CA VAL A 310 -12.16 7.48 15.50
C VAL A 310 -13.00 6.27 15.84
N THR A 311 -12.38 5.10 15.99
CA THR A 311 -13.09 3.87 16.38
C THR A 311 -13.61 3.96 17.82
N GLU A 312 -14.46 3.02 18.21
CA GLU A 312 -14.92 2.90 19.61
C GLU A 312 -13.75 2.70 20.57
N GLY A 313 -12.71 1.96 20.15
CA GLY A 313 -11.45 1.80 20.87
C GLY A 313 -10.51 3.01 20.81
N GLY A 314 -10.99 4.17 20.35
CA GLY A 314 -10.26 5.44 20.33
C GLY A 314 -9.11 5.48 19.32
N VAL A 315 -9.12 4.64 18.28
CA VAL A 315 -8.06 4.64 17.25
C VAL A 315 -8.46 5.60 16.14
N LEU A 316 -7.62 6.60 15.83
CA LEU A 316 -7.79 7.41 14.63
C LEU A 316 -7.41 6.57 13.40
N VAL A 317 -8.33 6.44 12.46
CA VAL A 317 -8.19 5.60 11.26
C VAL A 317 -8.62 6.36 10.02
N ALA A 318 -7.95 6.09 8.90
CA ALA A 318 -8.45 6.40 7.56
C ALA A 318 -9.35 5.26 7.07
N MET A 319 -10.41 5.62 6.33
CA MET A 319 -11.36 4.68 5.75
C MET A 319 -11.01 4.46 4.28
N GLN A 320 -10.61 3.25 3.95
CA GLN A 320 -10.46 2.80 2.57
C GLN A 320 -11.74 2.04 2.16
N LYS A 321 -12.53 2.68 1.29
CA LYS A 321 -13.78 2.10 0.79
C LYS A 321 -13.48 1.29 -0.48
N SER A 322 -13.96 0.06 -0.52
CA SER A 322 -13.94 -0.83 -1.68
C SER A 322 -15.35 -1.33 -1.98
N SER A 323 -15.61 -1.73 -3.22
CA SER A 323 -16.90 -2.33 -3.58
C SER A 323 -16.71 -3.30 -4.72
N ARG A 324 -17.19 -4.54 -4.54
CA ARG A 324 -17.12 -5.62 -5.53
C ARG A 324 -17.68 -5.19 -6.89
N ARG A 325 -18.77 -4.42 -6.90
CA ARG A 325 -19.42 -3.90 -8.11
C ARG A 325 -18.70 -2.75 -8.79
N ARG A 326 -17.82 -2.04 -8.07
CA ARG A 326 -17.06 -0.90 -8.61
C ARG A 326 -15.62 -1.28 -8.98
N ASN A 327 -15.23 -2.54 -8.78
CA ASN A 327 -13.96 -3.05 -9.25
C ASN A 327 -13.86 -2.93 -10.77
N HIS A 328 -12.67 -2.56 -11.25
CA HIS A 328 -12.44 -2.38 -12.68
C HIS A 328 -12.65 -3.72 -13.42
N PRO A 329 -13.42 -3.77 -14.54
CA PRO A 329 -13.78 -5.03 -15.18
C PRO A 329 -12.60 -5.94 -15.55
N LEU A 330 -11.48 -5.35 -16.00
CA LEU A 330 -10.26 -6.10 -16.31
C LEU A 330 -9.62 -6.73 -15.05
N VAL A 331 -9.67 -6.02 -13.91
CA VAL A 331 -9.15 -6.54 -12.63
C VAL A 331 -10.06 -7.67 -12.14
N THR A 332 -11.38 -7.49 -12.19
CA THR A 332 -12.35 -8.55 -11.86
C THR A 332 -12.12 -9.81 -12.70
N GLN A 333 -11.97 -9.65 -14.01
CA GLN A 333 -11.69 -10.78 -14.90
C GLN A 333 -10.34 -11.45 -14.60
N MET A 334 -9.33 -10.66 -14.18
CA MET A 334 -8.00 -11.18 -13.84
C MET A 334 -8.05 -12.01 -12.58
N VAL A 335 -8.73 -11.51 -11.55
CA VAL A 335 -8.91 -12.18 -10.27
C VAL A 335 -9.70 -13.47 -10.45
N GLU A 336 -10.79 -13.46 -11.21
CA GLU A 336 -11.61 -14.65 -11.44
C GLU A 336 -10.83 -15.76 -12.16
N LYS A 337 -10.11 -15.43 -13.24
CA LYS A 337 -9.25 -16.40 -13.93
C LYS A 337 -8.11 -16.92 -13.05
N TRP A 338 -7.60 -16.07 -12.14
CA TRP A 338 -6.59 -16.47 -11.18
C TRP A 338 -7.16 -17.44 -10.14
N LEU A 339 -8.36 -17.19 -9.60
CA LEU A 339 -9.07 -18.07 -8.65
C LEU A 339 -9.45 -19.42 -9.28
N ASP A 340 -9.92 -19.43 -10.52
CA ASP A 340 -10.29 -20.67 -11.25
C ASP A 340 -9.16 -21.70 -11.27
N ARG A 341 -7.90 -21.25 -11.31
CA ARG A 341 -6.74 -22.14 -11.23
C ARG A 341 -6.68 -22.89 -9.91
N TYR A 342 -7.01 -22.23 -8.79
CA TYR A 342 -7.02 -22.84 -7.47
C TYR A 342 -8.25 -23.73 -7.27
N ARG A 343 -9.41 -23.35 -7.83
CA ARG A 343 -10.64 -24.19 -7.83
C ARG A 343 -10.42 -25.54 -8.52
N GLN A 344 -9.47 -25.63 -9.47
CA GLN A 344 -9.10 -26.86 -10.16
C GLN A 344 -8.10 -27.75 -9.40
N ILE A 345 -7.51 -27.28 -8.30
CA ILE A 345 -6.58 -28.07 -7.49
C ILE A 345 -7.40 -29.11 -6.72
N ARG A 346 -7.19 -30.39 -7.05
CA ARG A 346 -7.81 -31.49 -6.30
C ARG A 346 -7.28 -31.47 -4.85
N PRO A 347 -8.15 -31.57 -3.83
CA PRO A 347 -7.70 -31.74 -2.46
C PRO A 347 -6.81 -32.99 -2.40
N CYS A 348 -5.62 -32.87 -1.81
CA CYS A 348 -4.82 -34.04 -1.51
C CYS A 348 -5.62 -34.87 -0.50
N THR A 349 -6.09 -36.05 -0.91
CA THR A 349 -6.59 -37.04 0.04
C THR A 349 -5.41 -37.42 0.91
N SER A 350 -5.34 -36.88 2.12
CA SER A 350 -4.50 -37.43 3.16
C SER A 350 -4.81 -38.92 3.21
N LEU A 351 -3.81 -39.75 2.91
CA LEU A 351 -3.84 -41.17 3.19
C LEU A 351 -4.37 -41.31 4.61
N SER A 352 -5.51 -41.98 4.78
CA SER A 352 -5.86 -42.48 6.10
C SER A 352 -4.71 -43.40 6.48
N ASP A 353 -3.91 -42.98 7.46
CA ASP A 353 -3.09 -43.90 8.22
C ASP A 353 -4.06 -44.95 8.78
N GLY A 354 -4.08 -46.10 8.12
CA GLY A 354 -4.77 -47.30 8.58
C GLY A 354 -3.94 -47.91 9.69
N GLU A 355 -4.13 -47.41 10.90
CA GLU A 355 -4.04 -48.15 12.16
C GLU A 355 -5.49 -48.61 12.42
N GLU A 356 -5.88 -49.87 12.64
CA GLU A 356 -5.27 -51.13 13.04
C GLU A 356 -6.09 -52.28 12.41
N ASP A 357 -5.50 -53.46 12.26
CA ASP A 357 -6.02 -54.68 12.90
C ASP A 357 -4.97 -55.78 12.72
N GLU A 358 -4.29 -56.08 13.83
CA GLU A 358 -3.68 -57.37 14.07
C GLU A 358 -4.79 -58.43 14.01
N ASP A 359 -4.62 -59.45 13.19
CA ASP A 359 -5.18 -60.77 13.49
C ASP A 359 -4.14 -61.83 13.07
N ASP A 360 -3.65 -62.51 14.10
CA ASP A 360 -3.01 -63.82 14.03
C ASP A 360 -3.87 -64.79 13.21
N GLU A 361 -3.24 -65.62 12.35
CA GLU A 361 -3.43 -67.08 12.29
C GLU A 361 -2.65 -67.73 11.13
N ASP A 362 -1.96 -68.82 11.48
CA ASP A 362 -1.64 -70.03 10.69
C ASP A 362 -0.54 -70.05 9.60
N GLU A 363 0.68 -70.50 9.96
CA GLU A 363 1.19 -71.90 9.85
C GLU A 363 2.70 -72.02 10.14
#